data_AF-A0A2W0B0Q4-F1
#
_entry.id   AF-A0A2W0B0Q4-F1
#
_cell.length_a   1.000
_cell.length_b   1.000
_cell.length_c   1.000
_cell.angle_alpha   90.00
_cell.angle_beta   90.00
_cell.angle_gamma   90.00
#
_symmetry.space_group_name_H-M   'P 1'
#
loop_
_entity.id
_entity.type
_entity.pdbx_description
1 polymer ?
#
loop_
_entity_poly.entity_id
_entity_poly.type
_entity_poly.pdbx_seq_one_letter_code
_entity_poly.pdbx_strand_id
1 'polypeptide(L)'
;MQDEFPLLCRAASETGSIANQNRGTLGGNIANASPAADSPPALLVYDAELELLSERGARTIPYARFHTAYKQMDMAPDEIICRIRLPRSSKRPKQYYRKVGTRKAQAISKVCFAGIAEIADGKIRDIRIALGSVAPTVLRCVKTEALLLKNTMRKNNSQPRSVQSTTSAPTLHIEHG
;
A
#
# COMPACT_ATOMS: atom_id res chain seq x y z
N MET A 1 7.90 12.38 9.06
CA MET A 1 7.37 11.12 8.50
C MET A 1 5.88 11.21 8.15
N GLN A 2 5.01 11.56 9.09
CA GLN A 2 3.56 11.55 8.86
C GLN A 2 3.08 12.58 7.83
N ASP A 3 3.76 13.73 7.74
CA ASP A 3 3.43 14.77 6.75
C ASP A 3 3.91 14.43 5.33
N GLU A 4 5.09 13.80 5.21
CA GLU A 4 5.71 13.51 3.91
C GLU A 4 5.30 12.16 3.35
N PHE A 5 5.20 11.15 4.22
CA PHE A 5 4.93 9.76 3.87
C PHE A 5 3.72 9.17 4.64
N PRO A 6 2.54 9.83 4.65
CA PRO A 6 1.37 9.40 5.43
C PRO A 6 0.89 8.00 5.06
N LEU A 7 1.03 7.57 3.81
CA LEU A 7 0.59 6.23 3.37
C LEU A 7 1.33 5.10 4.11
N LEU A 8 2.62 5.27 4.39
CA LEU A 8 3.39 4.29 5.16
C LEU A 8 2.96 4.28 6.63
N CYS A 9 2.72 5.45 7.21
CA CYS A 9 2.20 5.55 8.58
C CYS A 9 0.84 4.84 8.71
N ARG A 10 -0.06 5.04 7.73
CA ARG A 10 -1.35 4.33 7.72
C ARG A 10 -1.18 2.83 7.56
N ALA A 11 -0.40 2.38 6.57
CA ALA A 11 -0.12 0.97 6.37
C ALA A 11 0.45 0.30 7.63
N ALA A 12 1.41 0.95 8.31
CA ALA A 12 1.99 0.45 9.55
C ALA A 12 0.93 0.31 10.67
N SER A 13 0.07 1.31 10.85
CA SER A 13 -0.99 1.29 11.88
C SER A 13 -2.07 0.21 11.64
N GLU A 14 -2.24 -0.24 10.40
CA GLU A 14 -3.22 -1.27 10.01
C GLU A 14 -2.61 -2.66 9.79
N THR A 15 -1.28 -2.79 9.96
CA THR A 15 -0.56 -4.06 9.81
C THR A 15 -0.74 -4.92 11.04
N GLY A 16 -1.36 -6.09 10.88
CA GLY A 16 -1.49 -7.09 11.95
C GLY A 16 -2.05 -6.52 13.27
N SER A 17 -1.57 -7.06 14.39
CA SER A 17 -1.86 -6.56 15.75
C SER A 17 -0.80 -5.58 16.26
N ILE A 18 -1.09 -4.90 17.36
CA ILE A 18 -0.11 -4.07 18.06
C ILE A 18 1.16 -4.87 18.39
N ALA A 19 1.01 -6.15 18.77
CA ALA A 19 2.16 -7.03 19.01
C ALA A 19 2.98 -7.28 17.72
N ASN A 20 2.32 -7.40 16.56
CA ASN A 20 3.02 -7.47 15.28
C ASN A 20 3.69 -6.15 14.92
N GLN A 21 3.06 -5.02 15.20
CA GLN A 21 3.60 -3.68 14.91
C GLN A 21 4.84 -3.39 15.77
N ASN A 22 4.84 -3.81 17.03
CA ASN A 22 5.97 -3.61 17.94
C ASN A 22 7.19 -4.48 17.63
N ARG A 23 7.00 -5.64 16.99
CA ARG A 23 8.07 -6.60 16.69
C ARG A 23 8.47 -6.66 15.22
N GLY A 24 7.55 -6.32 14.34
CA GLY A 24 7.74 -6.39 12.90
C GLY A 24 8.64 -5.26 12.41
N THR A 25 9.50 -5.58 11.46
CA THR A 25 10.31 -4.58 10.76
C THR A 25 9.79 -4.38 9.34
N LEU A 26 10.00 -3.18 8.79
CA LEU A 26 9.62 -2.91 7.40
C LEU A 26 10.45 -3.77 6.42
N GLY A 27 11.73 -3.97 6.70
CA GLY A 27 12.58 -4.88 5.93
C GLY A 27 12.07 -6.33 5.96
N GLY A 28 11.69 -6.84 7.13
CA GLY A 28 11.09 -8.17 7.25
C GLY A 28 9.73 -8.29 6.56
N ASN A 29 8.91 -7.22 6.59
CA ASN A 29 7.65 -7.18 5.84
C ASN A 29 7.87 -7.31 4.33
N ILE A 30 8.89 -6.61 3.79
CA ILE A 30 9.29 -6.67 2.38
C ILE A 30 9.85 -8.06 2.03
N ALA A 31 10.80 -8.57 2.82
CA ALA A 31 11.45 -9.87 2.59
C ALA A 31 10.49 -11.04 2.75
N ASN A 32 9.42 -10.91 3.53
CA ASN A 32 8.36 -11.92 3.60
C ASN A 32 7.63 -12.11 2.25
N ALA A 33 7.70 -11.14 1.32
CA ALA A 33 7.19 -11.24 -0.04
C ALA A 33 5.74 -11.77 -0.13
N SER A 34 4.90 -11.34 0.81
CA SER A 34 3.48 -11.68 0.81
C SER A 34 2.71 -10.71 -0.09
N PRO A 35 1.88 -11.18 -1.03
CA PRO A 35 1.02 -10.31 -1.83
C PRO A 35 0.01 -9.52 -1.00
N ALA A 36 -0.32 -10.02 0.20
CA ALA A 36 -1.27 -9.42 1.13
C ALA A 36 -0.61 -8.52 2.19
N ALA A 37 0.69 -8.23 2.06
CA ALA A 37 1.36 -7.27 2.93
C ALA A 37 0.84 -5.84 2.69
N ASP A 38 0.73 -5.07 3.77
CA ASP A 38 0.05 -3.77 3.76
C ASP A 38 0.97 -2.61 3.35
N SER A 39 2.27 -2.70 3.63
CA SER A 39 3.25 -1.64 3.33
C SER A 39 3.73 -1.57 1.87
N PRO A 40 3.86 -2.70 1.13
CA PRO A 40 4.32 -2.69 -0.28
C PRO A 40 3.60 -1.73 -1.23
N PRO A 41 2.25 -1.60 -1.23
CA PRO A 41 1.60 -0.64 -2.12
C PRO A 41 2.10 0.79 -1.90
N ALA A 42 2.28 1.20 -0.64
CA ALA A 42 2.80 2.53 -0.31
C ALA A 42 4.24 2.70 -0.82
N LEU A 43 5.11 1.70 -0.63
CA LEU A 43 6.48 1.74 -1.13
C LEU A 43 6.55 1.85 -2.66
N LEU A 44 5.67 1.17 -3.39
CA LEU A 44 5.62 1.25 -4.85
C LEU A 44 5.21 2.63 -5.35
N VAL A 45 4.19 3.27 -4.74
CA VAL A 45 3.76 4.61 -5.16
C VAL A 45 4.72 5.72 -4.73
N TYR A 46 5.56 5.49 -3.72
CA TYR A 46 6.64 6.40 -3.36
C TYR A 46 7.90 6.24 -4.21
N ASP A 47 7.96 5.28 -5.14
CA ASP A 47 9.19 4.94 -5.87
C ASP A 47 10.35 4.60 -4.92
N ALA A 48 10.06 3.79 -3.90
CA ALA A 48 11.09 3.37 -2.94
C ALA A 48 12.24 2.62 -3.62
N GLU A 49 13.43 2.75 -3.05
CA GLU A 49 14.60 1.95 -3.39
C GLU A 49 15.03 1.13 -2.17
N LEU A 50 15.53 -0.08 -2.42
CA LEU A 50 16.08 -0.94 -1.38
C LEU A 50 17.60 -1.00 -1.51
N GLU A 51 18.30 -0.87 -0.39
CA GLU A 51 19.72 -1.14 -0.31
C GLU A 51 19.92 -2.55 0.27
N LEU A 52 20.56 -3.40 -0.51
CA LEU A 52 20.92 -4.78 -0.16
C LEU A 52 22.41 -4.80 0.21
N LEU A 53 22.75 -5.39 1.34
CA LEU A 53 24.11 -5.49 1.84
C LEU A 53 24.50 -6.97 2.02
N SER A 54 25.72 -7.30 1.62
CA SER A 54 26.38 -8.58 1.85
C SER A 54 27.84 -8.35 2.22
N GLU A 55 28.60 -9.40 2.53
CA GLU A 55 30.05 -9.32 2.73
C GLU A 55 30.80 -8.85 1.47
N ARG A 56 30.22 -9.06 0.28
CA ARG A 56 30.78 -8.60 -1.00
C ARG A 56 30.55 -7.11 -1.27
N GLY A 57 29.74 -6.43 -0.46
CA GLY A 57 29.40 -5.02 -0.60
C GLY A 57 27.90 -4.76 -0.67
N ALA A 58 27.55 -3.53 -1.05
CA ALA A 58 26.17 -3.04 -1.11
C ALA A 58 25.71 -2.78 -2.56
N ARG A 59 24.46 -3.09 -2.86
CA ARG A 59 23.78 -2.68 -4.10
C ARG A 59 22.42 -2.04 -3.81
N THR A 60 21.94 -1.21 -4.72
CA THR A 60 20.61 -0.58 -4.63
C THR A 60 19.74 -1.09 -5.77
N ILE A 61 18.48 -1.40 -5.46
CA ILE A 61 17.48 -1.86 -6.44
C ILE A 61 16.18 -1.05 -6.28
N PRO A 62 15.55 -0.59 -7.37
CA PRO A 62 14.21 -0.01 -7.31
C PRO A 62 13.22 -1.04 -6.75
N TYR A 63 12.39 -0.65 -5.79
CA TYR A 63 11.46 -1.57 -5.15
C TYR A 63 10.48 -2.22 -6.14
N ALA A 64 10.10 -1.47 -7.19
CA ALA A 64 9.25 -1.96 -8.27
C ALA A 64 9.82 -3.17 -9.04
N ARG A 65 11.11 -3.47 -8.88
CA ARG A 65 11.79 -4.62 -9.51
C ARG A 65 12.19 -5.71 -8.51
N PHE A 66 11.93 -5.50 -7.22
CA PHE A 66 12.42 -6.40 -6.17
C PHE A 66 11.65 -7.70 -6.09
N HIS A 67 10.31 -7.68 -6.10
CA HIS A 67 9.48 -8.90 -6.07
C HIS A 67 9.24 -9.42 -7.49
N THR A 68 9.77 -10.60 -7.80
CA THR A 68 9.75 -11.17 -9.17
C THR A 68 8.60 -12.16 -9.38
N ALA A 69 8.15 -12.83 -8.32
CA ALA A 69 6.98 -13.70 -8.31
C ALA A 69 6.49 -13.94 -6.87
N TYR A 70 5.47 -14.79 -6.70
CA TYR A 70 4.98 -15.16 -5.37
C TYR A 70 6.11 -15.74 -4.52
N LYS A 71 6.41 -15.08 -3.39
CA LYS A 71 7.51 -15.45 -2.48
C LYS A 71 8.91 -15.46 -3.11
N GLN A 72 9.09 -14.81 -4.26
CA GLN A 72 10.38 -14.68 -4.94
C GLN A 72 10.79 -13.22 -5.06
N MET A 73 12.08 -12.97 -4.89
CA MET A 73 12.65 -11.63 -4.91
C MET A 73 14.07 -11.62 -5.46
N ASP A 74 14.50 -10.49 -6.01
CA ASP A 74 15.88 -10.23 -6.40
C ASP A 74 16.72 -9.91 -5.15
N MET A 75 17.07 -10.97 -4.42
CA MET A 75 17.89 -10.92 -3.21
C MET A 75 18.69 -12.23 -3.13
N ALA A 76 20.01 -12.13 -3.06
CA ALA A 76 20.87 -13.29 -2.91
C ALA A 76 20.75 -13.87 -1.47
N PRO A 77 21.08 -15.15 -1.25
CA PRO A 77 20.95 -15.79 0.06
C PRO A 77 21.73 -15.13 1.20
N ASP A 78 22.81 -14.40 0.89
CA ASP A 78 23.69 -13.72 1.84
C ASP A 78 23.47 -12.19 1.86
N GLU A 79 22.45 -11.70 1.17
CA GLU A 79 22.06 -10.31 1.24
C GLU A 79 21.08 -10.05 2.39
N ILE A 80 21.10 -8.83 2.92
CA ILE A 80 20.08 -8.30 3.83
C ILE A 80 19.56 -6.96 3.30
N ILE A 81 18.27 -6.68 3.51
CA ILE A 81 17.72 -5.32 3.28
C ILE A 81 18.19 -4.43 4.43
N CYS A 82 19.20 -3.61 4.19
CA CYS A 82 19.79 -2.76 5.23
C CYS A 82 19.16 -1.35 5.27
N ARG A 83 18.67 -0.83 4.14
CA ARG A 83 17.99 0.48 4.07
C ARG A 83 16.86 0.48 3.07
N ILE A 84 15.87 1.33 3.35
CA ILE A 84 14.76 1.64 2.45
C ILE A 84 14.81 3.15 2.23
N ARG A 85 15.01 3.57 0.98
CA ARG A 85 15.14 4.97 0.60
C ARG A 85 13.84 5.43 -0.06
N LEU A 86 13.30 6.55 0.43
CA LEU A 86 12.09 7.16 -0.11
C LEU A 86 12.46 8.51 -0.73
N PRO A 87 12.27 8.70 -2.05
CA PRO A 87 12.42 10.00 -2.68
C PRO A 87 11.51 11.04 -2.01
N ARG A 88 12.07 12.16 -1.60
CA ARG A 88 11.30 13.30 -1.09
C ARG A 88 10.79 14.13 -2.26
N SER A 89 9.56 14.60 -2.17
CA SER A 89 9.00 15.58 -3.11
C SER A 89 8.85 16.93 -2.40
N SER A 90 9.29 18.01 -3.04
CA SER A 90 9.00 19.38 -2.57
C SER A 90 7.53 19.75 -2.78
N LYS A 91 6.85 19.05 -3.68
CA LYS A 91 5.42 19.17 -3.91
C LYS A 91 4.70 18.32 -2.87
N ARG A 92 3.58 18.81 -2.33
CA ARG A 92 2.71 18.05 -1.42
C ARG A 92 1.60 17.37 -2.25
N PRO A 93 1.83 16.20 -2.86
CA PRO A 93 0.83 15.57 -3.71
C PRO A 93 -0.39 15.15 -2.88
N LYS A 94 -1.51 14.92 -3.56
CA LYS A 94 -2.64 14.24 -2.94
C LYS A 94 -2.29 12.77 -2.78
N GLN A 95 -2.55 12.22 -1.60
CA GLN A 95 -2.21 10.84 -1.28
C GLN A 95 -3.43 10.13 -0.68
N TYR A 96 -3.67 8.88 -1.07
CA TYR A 96 -4.79 8.09 -0.58
C TYR A 96 -4.36 6.64 -0.37
N TYR A 97 -4.75 6.08 0.77
CA TYR A 97 -4.51 4.68 1.12
C TYR A 97 -5.81 4.07 1.65
N ARG A 98 -6.08 2.83 1.24
CA ARG A 98 -7.25 2.08 1.71
C ARG A 98 -6.96 0.59 1.73
N LYS A 99 -7.07 0.00 2.92
CA LYS A 99 -7.15 -1.45 3.12
C LYS A 99 -8.61 -1.89 3.16
N VAL A 100 -8.90 -3.00 2.48
CA VAL A 100 -10.19 -3.69 2.54
C VAL A 100 -9.96 -5.12 3.02
N GLY A 101 -10.54 -5.47 4.16
CA GLY A 101 -10.49 -6.82 4.75
C GLY A 101 -11.88 -7.27 5.19
N THR A 102 -12.01 -8.51 5.67
CA THR A 102 -13.27 -9.04 6.24
C THR A 102 -13.66 -8.40 7.57
N ARG A 103 -12.68 -7.79 8.26
CA ARG A 103 -12.82 -7.14 9.56
C ARG A 103 -12.01 -5.85 9.56
N LYS A 104 -12.39 -4.87 10.40
CA LYS A 104 -11.70 -3.56 10.48
C LYS A 104 -10.26 -3.66 11.01
N ALA A 105 -9.93 -4.71 11.76
CA ALA A 105 -8.61 -5.01 12.30
C ALA A 105 -8.31 -6.52 12.22
N GLN A 106 -7.04 -6.91 12.30
CA GLN A 106 -6.57 -8.32 12.22
C GLN A 106 -7.01 -9.09 10.95
N ALA A 107 -7.40 -8.39 9.89
CA ALA A 107 -7.77 -9.04 8.64
C ALA A 107 -6.58 -9.09 7.67
N ILE A 108 -6.40 -10.26 7.05
CA ILE A 108 -5.61 -10.37 5.82
C ILE A 108 -6.29 -9.50 4.77
N SER A 109 -5.51 -8.63 4.12
CA SER A 109 -6.00 -7.73 3.08
C SER A 109 -6.62 -8.53 1.94
N LYS A 110 -7.90 -8.27 1.64
CA LYS A 110 -8.53 -8.72 0.39
C LYS A 110 -8.08 -7.85 -0.77
N VAL A 111 -7.98 -6.54 -0.52
CA VAL A 111 -7.38 -5.56 -1.43
C VAL A 111 -6.71 -4.48 -0.58
N CYS A 112 -5.51 -4.06 -0.98
CA CYS A 112 -4.87 -2.87 -0.43
C CYS A 112 -4.55 -1.90 -1.55
N PHE A 113 -5.02 -0.66 -1.45
CA PHE A 113 -4.81 0.40 -2.44
C PHE A 113 -3.90 1.47 -1.86
N ALA A 114 -2.93 1.91 -2.64
CA ALA A 114 -2.19 3.15 -2.44
C ALA A 114 -2.20 3.99 -3.72
N GLY A 115 -2.36 5.29 -3.59
CA GLY A 115 -2.37 6.22 -4.71
C GLY A 115 -1.77 7.57 -4.35
N ILE A 116 -0.98 8.13 -5.26
CA ILE A 116 -0.41 9.48 -5.16
C ILE A 116 -0.69 10.20 -6.48
N ALA A 117 -1.11 11.46 -6.41
CA ALA A 117 -1.32 12.28 -7.60
C ALA A 117 -0.89 13.73 -7.39
N GLU A 118 -0.20 14.28 -8.38
CA GLU A 118 0.03 15.72 -8.52
C GLU A 118 -1.02 16.29 -9.45
N ILE A 119 -1.77 17.29 -8.99
CA ILE A 119 -2.84 17.94 -9.77
C ILE A 119 -2.53 19.43 -9.84
N ALA A 120 -2.45 19.97 -11.05
CA ALA A 120 -2.28 21.39 -11.31
C ALA A 120 -3.21 21.79 -12.47
N ASP A 121 -3.87 22.94 -12.34
CA ASP A 121 -4.76 23.51 -13.37
C ASP A 121 -5.89 22.56 -13.82
N GLY A 122 -6.42 21.76 -12.88
CA GLY A 122 -7.45 20.77 -13.19
C GLY A 122 -6.96 19.56 -13.99
N LYS A 123 -5.65 19.40 -14.17
CA LYS A 123 -5.03 18.27 -14.88
C LYS A 123 -4.16 17.45 -13.94
N ILE A 124 -4.12 16.14 -14.16
CA ILE A 124 -3.18 15.24 -13.49
C ILE A 124 -1.82 15.44 -14.15
N ARG A 125 -0.80 15.82 -13.37
CA ARG A 125 0.59 15.99 -13.82
C ARG A 125 1.44 14.75 -13.55
N ASP A 126 1.17 14.09 -12.43
CA ASP A 126 1.73 12.79 -12.06
C ASP A 126 0.65 11.97 -11.36
N ILE A 127 0.66 10.65 -11.56
CA ILE A 127 -0.21 9.72 -10.84
C ILE A 127 0.46 8.36 -10.72
N ARG A 128 0.42 7.82 -9.51
CA ARG A 128 1.01 6.54 -9.15
C ARG A 128 -0.01 5.75 -8.36
N ILE A 129 -0.27 4.51 -8.77
CA ILE A 129 -1.30 3.65 -8.20
C ILE A 129 -0.70 2.27 -7.99
N ALA A 130 -0.84 1.73 -6.77
CA ALA A 130 -0.43 0.38 -6.47
C ALA A 130 -1.53 -0.41 -5.75
N LEU A 131 -1.56 -1.71 -6.03
CA LEU A 131 -2.54 -2.66 -5.50
C LEU A 131 -1.86 -3.90 -4.91
N GLY A 132 -2.20 -4.23 -3.67
CA GLY A 132 -1.89 -5.50 -3.01
C GLY A 132 -3.07 -6.47 -3.05
N SER A 133 -2.79 -7.76 -2.88
CA SER A 133 -3.73 -8.89 -2.87
C SER A 133 -4.50 -9.17 -4.18
N VAL A 134 -4.18 -8.49 -5.28
CA VAL A 134 -4.88 -8.65 -6.58
C VAL A 134 -4.09 -9.44 -7.62
N ALA A 135 -2.89 -9.90 -7.28
CA ALA A 135 -1.96 -10.60 -8.16
C ALA A 135 -0.90 -11.39 -7.33
N PRO A 136 -0.05 -12.21 -7.98
CA PRO A 136 1.02 -12.96 -7.29
C PRO A 136 2.07 -12.10 -6.58
N THR A 137 2.19 -10.82 -6.93
CA THR A 137 2.99 -9.80 -6.25
C THR A 137 2.18 -8.51 -6.14
N VAL A 138 2.62 -7.56 -5.32
CA VAL A 138 2.02 -6.23 -5.30
C VAL A 138 2.39 -5.51 -6.60
N LEU A 139 1.39 -4.89 -7.24
CA LEU A 139 1.54 -4.34 -8.58
C LEU A 139 1.45 -2.82 -8.56
N ARG A 140 2.29 -2.18 -9.37
CA ARG A 140 2.07 -0.80 -9.81
C ARG A 140 1.24 -0.80 -11.10
N CYS A 141 0.17 -0.02 -11.13
CA CYS A 141 -0.83 -0.01 -12.20
C CYS A 141 -0.44 0.93 -13.34
N VAL A 142 0.75 0.78 -13.91
CA VAL A 142 1.34 1.69 -14.91
C VAL A 142 0.45 1.95 -16.13
N LYS A 143 -0.31 0.94 -16.58
CA LYS A 143 -1.26 1.11 -17.69
C LYS A 143 -2.42 2.03 -17.31
N THR A 144 -2.94 1.90 -16.09
CA THR A 144 -3.98 2.77 -15.55
C THR A 144 -3.46 4.19 -15.34
N GLU A 145 -2.24 4.34 -14.80
CA GLU A 145 -1.58 5.63 -14.64
C GLU A 145 -1.48 6.38 -15.98
N ALA A 146 -0.97 5.69 -17.03
CA ALA A 146 -0.83 6.27 -18.37
C ALA A 146 -2.17 6.70 -19.00
N LEU A 147 -3.25 5.95 -18.76
CA LEU A 147 -4.58 6.33 -19.23
C LEU A 147 -5.13 7.56 -18.51
N LEU A 148 -4.87 7.69 -17.20
CA LEU A 148 -5.34 8.84 -16.41
C LEU A 148 -4.58 10.12 -16.74
N LEU A 149 -3.28 10.04 -17.02
CA LEU A 149 -2.47 11.19 -17.45
C LEU A 149 -2.94 11.81 -18.77
N LYS A 150 -3.57 11.01 -19.65
CA LYS A 150 -4.11 11.49 -20.93
C LYS A 150 -5.43 12.25 -20.80
N ASN A 151 -6.10 12.19 -19.64
CA ASN A 151 -7.43 12.73 -19.45
C ASN A 151 -7.43 13.95 -18.51
N THR A 152 -8.23 14.96 -18.83
CA THR A 152 -8.50 16.07 -17.90
C THR A 152 -9.46 15.58 -16.81
N MET A 153 -9.21 15.95 -15.54
CA MET A 153 -10.09 15.57 -14.44
C MET A 153 -11.48 16.16 -14.66
N ARG A 154 -12.47 15.30 -14.91
CA ARG A 154 -13.87 15.72 -14.91
C ARG A 154 -14.28 15.90 -13.45
N LYS A 155 -14.71 17.11 -13.04
CA LYS A 155 -15.24 17.33 -11.69
C LYS A 155 -16.51 16.49 -11.53
N ASN A 156 -16.42 15.33 -10.87
CA ASN A 156 -17.60 14.61 -10.41
C ASN A 156 -17.95 15.11 -9.01
N ASN A 157 -19.11 15.74 -8.88
CA ASN A 157 -19.68 16.27 -7.63
C ASN A 157 -20.24 15.18 -6.70
N SER A 158 -19.78 13.94 -6.84
CA SER A 158 -20.28 12.82 -6.04
C SER A 158 -19.63 12.86 -4.65
N GLN A 159 -20.38 13.37 -3.67
CA GLN A 159 -20.13 13.09 -2.26
C GLN A 159 -19.96 11.58 -2.07
N PRO A 160 -19.06 11.11 -1.18
CA PRO A 160 -18.98 9.71 -0.84
C PRO A 160 -20.34 9.26 -0.29
N ARG A 161 -21.06 8.40 -1.02
CA ARG A 161 -22.27 7.75 -0.51
C ARG A 161 -21.87 6.98 0.74
N SER A 162 -22.35 7.45 1.90
CA SER A 162 -22.31 6.68 3.13
C SER A 162 -23.04 5.37 2.89
N VAL A 163 -22.34 4.25 3.04
CA VAL A 163 -22.97 2.95 3.10
C VAL A 163 -23.71 2.90 4.44
N GLN A 164 -25.01 3.18 4.43
CA GLN A 164 -25.85 2.96 5.60
C GLN A 164 -25.91 1.46 5.88
N SER A 165 -25.38 1.05 7.03
CA SER A 165 -25.56 -0.29 7.58
C SER A 165 -27.01 -0.44 8.04
N THR A 166 -27.83 -1.13 7.27
CA THR A 166 -29.13 -1.63 7.74
C THR A 166 -28.87 -2.80 8.68
N THR A 167 -28.75 -2.53 9.98
CA THR A 167 -28.85 -3.56 11.01
C THR A 167 -30.28 -3.57 11.52
N SER A 168 -31.15 -4.38 10.91
CA SER A 168 -32.40 -4.79 11.54
C SER A 168 -32.17 -6.16 12.19
N ALA A 169 -31.99 -6.19 13.51
CA ALA A 169 -31.98 -7.43 14.27
C ALA A 169 -33.44 -7.88 14.51
N PRO A 170 -33.80 -9.16 14.29
CA PRO A 170 -35.10 -9.67 14.68
C PRO A 170 -35.11 -9.97 16.19
N THR A 171 -36.08 -9.39 16.90
CA THR A 171 -36.38 -9.67 18.31
C THR A 171 -36.93 -11.09 18.44
N LEU A 172 -36.16 -12.00 19.06
CA LEU A 172 -36.67 -13.31 19.51
C LEU A 172 -37.32 -13.12 20.88
N HIS A 173 -38.65 -13.16 20.92
CA HIS A 173 -39.40 -13.36 22.15
C HIS A 173 -39.23 -14.81 22.61
N ILE A 174 -38.72 -15.01 23.82
CA ILE A 174 -38.78 -16.31 24.53
C ILE A 174 -39.89 -16.16 25.56
N GLU A 175 -41.00 -16.86 25.35
CA GLU A 175 -42.01 -17.11 26.38
C GLU A 175 -41.49 -18.19 27.33
N HIS A 176 -41.51 -17.93 28.63
CA HIS A 176 -41.28 -18.94 29.66
C HIS A 176 -42.61 -19.62 30.02
N GLY A 177 -42.69 -20.92 29.75
CA GLY A 177 -43.54 -21.86 30.47
C GLY A 177 -42.72 -22.59 31.54
#